data_AF-A0A9D4KAD4-F1
#
_entry.id   AF-A0A9D4KAD4-F1
#
_cell.length_a   1.000
_cell.length_b   1.000
_cell.length_c   1.000
_cell.angle_alpha   90.00
_cell.angle_beta   90.00
_cell.angle_gamma   90.00
#
_symmetry.space_group_name_H-M   'P 1'
#
loop_
_entity.id
_entity.type
_entity.pdbx_description
1 polymer ?
#
loop_
_entity_poly.entity_id
_entity_poly.type
_entity_poly.pdbx_seq_one_letter_code
_entity_poly.pdbx_strand_id
1 'polypeptide(L)'
;MASRRYDEEEMDRIDTLAEIDQTAFWKVVNSKCAKSKQNGRELDFDGKRETTIDGVLRGWNSHFKRLYSFEENPKFDPLHKELVENSVKEYLKTPDVDHDYTEIAYETNTTELDQIITELPNNKTASLDNITYEHLKYGGPTLT
;
A
#
# COMPACT_ATOMS: atom_id res chain seq x y z
N MET A 1 9.73 -40.91 22.35
CA MET A 1 10.81 -40.39 23.22
C MET A 1 12.03 -39.86 22.45
N ALA A 2 12.32 -40.31 21.22
CA ALA A 2 13.47 -39.82 20.44
C ALA A 2 13.37 -38.35 19.96
N SER A 3 12.18 -37.86 19.62
CA SER A 3 12.00 -36.48 19.12
C SER A 3 12.40 -35.40 20.13
N ARG A 4 12.07 -35.58 21.42
CA ARG A 4 12.36 -34.58 22.45
C ARG A 4 13.85 -34.41 22.72
N ARG A 5 14.62 -35.50 22.66
CA ARG A 5 16.08 -35.46 22.81
C ARG A 5 16.74 -34.75 21.63
N TYR A 6 16.24 -34.97 20.42
CA TYR A 6 16.70 -34.27 19.23
C TYR A 6 16.42 -32.76 19.33
N ASP A 7 15.25 -32.38 19.84
CA ASP A 7 14.89 -30.96 20.03
C ASP A 7 15.77 -30.28 21.10
N GLU A 8 16.07 -30.96 22.20
CA GLU A 8 16.97 -30.47 23.26
C GLU A 8 18.41 -30.29 22.76
N GLU A 9 19.00 -31.31 22.12
CA GLU A 9 20.37 -31.26 21.60
C GLU A 9 20.54 -30.15 20.55
N GLU A 10 19.49 -29.87 19.79
CA GLU A 10 19.50 -28.86 18.75
C GLU A 10 19.29 -27.44 19.30
N MET A 11 18.57 -27.27 20.42
CA MET A 11 18.48 -25.99 21.12
C MET A 11 19.81 -25.63 21.79
N ASP A 12 20.47 -26.60 22.44
CA ASP A 12 21.80 -26.40 23.04
C ASP A 12 22.84 -25.98 21.98
N ARG A 13 22.74 -26.54 20.77
CA ARG A 13 23.59 -26.17 19.64
C ARG A 13 23.33 -24.73 19.16
N ILE A 14 22.07 -24.30 19.14
CA ILE A 14 21.69 -22.93 18.77
C ILE A 14 22.23 -21.93 19.80
N ASP A 15 22.10 -22.23 21.08
CA ASP A 15 22.60 -21.38 22.17
C ASP A 15 24.13 -21.24 22.13
N THR A 16 24.83 -22.36 21.90
CA THR A 16 26.29 -22.34 21.74
C THR A 16 26.72 -21.48 20.54
N LEU A 17 25.97 -21.51 19.43
CA LEU A 17 26.25 -20.68 18.26
C LEU A 17 25.98 -19.20 18.52
N ALA A 18 24.99 -18.86 19.36
CA ALA A 18 24.67 -17.47 19.69
C ALA A 18 25.86 -16.74 20.34
N GLU A 19 26.66 -17.47 21.14
CA GLU A 19 27.81 -16.93 21.87
C GLU A 19 29.09 -16.87 21.02
N ILE A 20 29.29 -17.83 20.12
CA ILE A 20 30.55 -18.00 19.37
C ILE A 20 30.50 -17.36 17.99
N ASP A 21 29.38 -17.48 17.27
CA ASP A 21 29.23 -17.01 15.90
C ASP A 21 27.79 -16.56 15.63
N GLN A 22 27.55 -15.27 15.88
CA GLN A 22 26.25 -14.64 15.65
C GLN A 22 25.75 -14.80 14.20
N THR A 23 26.65 -14.91 13.22
CA THR A 23 26.27 -15.07 11.81
C THR A 23 25.72 -16.48 11.57
N ALA A 24 26.38 -17.51 12.10
CA ALA A 24 25.92 -18.88 12.04
C ALA A 24 24.62 -19.09 12.82
N PHE A 25 24.50 -18.46 13.99
CA PHE A 25 23.26 -18.45 14.78
C PHE A 25 22.07 -17.96 13.95
N TRP A 26 22.16 -16.75 13.38
CA TRP A 26 21.07 -16.19 12.58
C TRP A 26 20.75 -17.03 11.34
N LYS A 27 21.75 -17.70 10.75
CA LYS A 27 21.52 -18.60 9.62
C LYS A 27 20.68 -19.82 9.99
N VAL A 28 20.91 -20.41 11.17
CA VAL A 28 20.14 -21.55 11.68
C VAL A 28 18.74 -21.12 12.13
N VAL A 29 18.62 -19.99 12.84
CA VAL A 29 17.31 -19.45 13.24
C VAL A 29 16.46 -19.14 12.00
N ASN A 30 17.03 -18.49 10.99
CA ASN A 30 16.32 -18.11 9.77
C ASN A 30 15.97 -19.30 8.86
N SER A 31 16.67 -20.43 8.95
CA SER A 31 16.32 -21.64 8.20
C SER A 31 15.14 -22.39 8.82
N LYS A 32 14.94 -22.24 10.15
CA LYS A 32 13.84 -22.85 10.91
C LYS A 32 12.59 -22.00 10.97
N CYS A 33 12.73 -20.68 10.89
CA CYS A 33 11.60 -19.83 10.55
C CYS A 33 11.17 -20.18 9.13
N ALA A 34 10.16 -21.06 9.02
CA ALA A 34 9.49 -21.31 7.76
C ALA A 34 9.12 -19.94 7.19
N LYS A 35 9.75 -19.55 6.08
CA LYS A 35 9.28 -18.41 5.31
C LYS A 35 7.87 -18.79 4.91
N SER A 36 6.87 -18.32 5.65
CA SER A 36 5.51 -18.32 5.12
C SER A 36 5.68 -17.63 3.79
N LYS A 37 5.38 -18.32 2.70
CA LYS A 37 5.19 -17.66 1.41
C LYS A 37 4.03 -16.70 1.65
N GLN A 38 4.32 -15.52 2.19
CA GLN A 38 3.40 -14.41 2.14
C GLN A 38 3.29 -14.14 0.64
N ASN A 39 2.16 -14.53 0.08
CA ASN A 39 1.86 -14.35 -1.32
C ASN A 39 1.67 -12.85 -1.56
N GLY A 40 2.77 -12.10 -1.68
CA GLY A 40 2.72 -10.66 -1.89
C GLY A 40 1.93 -9.88 -0.83
N ARG A 41 1.72 -8.59 -1.10
CA ARG A 41 0.76 -7.77 -0.36
C ARG A 41 -0.64 -8.09 -0.91
N GLU A 42 -1.54 -8.54 -0.06
CA GLU A 42 -2.93 -8.85 -0.44
C GLU A 42 -3.82 -7.69 0.03
N LEU A 43 -4.78 -7.29 -0.81
CA LEU A 43 -5.83 -6.34 -0.42
C LEU A 43 -7.09 -7.12 -0.06
N ASP A 44 -7.69 -6.80 1.09
CA ASP A 44 -8.94 -7.40 1.55
C ASP A 44 -10.13 -6.51 1.20
N PHE A 45 -11.01 -7.02 0.35
CA PHE A 45 -12.29 -6.40 0.03
C PHE A 45 -13.41 -7.27 0.59
N ASP A 46 -13.95 -6.88 1.76
CA ASP A 46 -15.06 -7.56 2.46
C ASP A 46 -14.85 -9.06 2.72
N GLY A 47 -13.64 -9.45 3.14
CA GLY A 47 -13.26 -10.83 3.44
C GLY A 47 -12.71 -11.57 2.23
N LYS A 48 -12.66 -10.94 1.05
CA LYS A 48 -12.05 -11.49 -0.15
C LYS A 48 -10.66 -10.86 -0.35
N ARG A 49 -9.63 -11.70 -0.21
CA ARG A 49 -8.25 -11.29 -0.47
C ARG A 49 -7.94 -11.37 -1.95
N GLU A 50 -7.47 -10.25 -2.50
CA GLU A 50 -7.11 -10.10 -3.89
C GLU A 50 -5.63 -9.72 -4.01
N THR A 51 -4.91 -10.46 -4.84
CA THR A 51 -3.47 -10.24 -5.13
C THR A 51 -3.21 -9.97 -6.61
N THR A 52 -4.26 -10.04 -7.44
CA THR A 52 -4.19 -9.80 -8.88
C THR A 52 -4.63 -8.37 -9.20
N ILE A 53 -4.05 -7.78 -10.24
CA ILE A 53 -4.41 -6.42 -10.70
C ILE A 53 -5.92 -6.32 -10.94
N ASP A 54 -6.51 -7.27 -11.67
CA ASP A 54 -7.94 -7.28 -11.94
C ASP A 54 -8.79 -7.44 -10.67
N GLY A 55 -8.32 -8.24 -9.71
CA GLY A 55 -8.96 -8.42 -8.42
C GLY A 55 -9.01 -7.12 -7.63
N VAL A 56 -7.88 -6.41 -7.58
CA VAL A 56 -7.76 -5.11 -6.91
C VAL A 56 -8.63 -4.06 -7.58
N LEU A 57 -8.63 -3.97 -8.92
CA LEU A 57 -9.47 -3.02 -9.64
C LEU A 57 -10.97 -3.27 -9.41
N ARG A 58 -11.41 -4.54 -9.42
CA ARG A 58 -12.80 -4.91 -9.11
C ARG A 58 -13.16 -4.59 -7.66
N GLY A 59 -12.24 -4.85 -6.73
CA GLY A 59 -12.40 -4.55 -5.31
C GLY A 59 -12.66 -3.07 -5.07
N TRP A 60 -11.80 -2.21 -5.63
CA TRP A 60 -11.96 -0.75 -5.56
C TRP A 60 -13.23 -0.26 -6.25
N ASN A 61 -13.55 -0.76 -7.44
CA ASN A 61 -14.79 -0.41 -8.14
C ASN A 61 -16.02 -0.69 -7.27
N SER A 62 -16.06 -1.87 -6.64
CA SER A 62 -17.17 -2.30 -5.79
C SER A 62 -17.23 -1.46 -4.50
N HIS A 63 -16.08 -1.19 -3.88
CA HIS A 63 -15.99 -0.35 -2.69
C HIS A 63 -16.56 1.05 -2.93
N PHE A 64 -16.10 1.74 -3.99
CA PHE A 64 -16.57 3.08 -4.29
C PHE A 64 -18.03 3.10 -4.75
N LYS A 65 -18.47 2.12 -5.56
CA LYS A 65 -19.90 1.99 -5.90
C LYS A 65 -20.78 1.92 -4.65
N ARG A 66 -20.38 1.12 -3.65
CA ARG A 66 -21.09 1.04 -2.37
C ARG A 66 -21.04 2.36 -1.60
N LEU A 67 -19.87 3.00 -1.54
CA LEU A 67 -19.71 4.30 -0.85
C LEU A 67 -20.64 5.37 -1.42
N TYR A 68 -20.85 5.35 -2.74
CA TYR A 68 -21.72 6.29 -3.47
C TYR A 68 -23.16 5.77 -3.70
N SER A 69 -23.54 4.62 -3.12
CA SER A 69 -24.92 4.11 -3.17
C SER A 69 -25.75 4.73 -2.04
N PHE A 70 -26.16 5.98 -2.26
CA PHE A 70 -26.84 6.80 -1.26
C PHE A 70 -28.27 6.35 -0.94
N GLU A 71 -28.91 5.60 -1.84
CA GLU A 71 -30.33 5.22 -1.73
C GLU A 71 -30.61 4.21 -0.60
N GLU A 72 -29.59 3.52 -0.09
CA GLU A 72 -29.74 2.47 0.92
C GLU A 72 -29.26 2.87 2.33
N ASN A 73 -28.74 4.09 2.51
CA ASN A 73 -28.18 4.51 3.79
C ASN A 73 -29.13 5.46 4.55
N PRO A 74 -29.86 4.99 5.59
CA PRO A 74 -30.80 5.81 6.34
C PRO A 74 -30.14 6.92 7.19
N LYS A 75 -28.81 6.94 7.27
CA LYS A 75 -28.03 8.01 7.94
C LYS A 75 -27.42 9.01 6.95
N PHE A 76 -27.66 8.84 5.65
CA PHE A 76 -27.16 9.78 4.67
C PHE A 76 -27.88 11.13 4.85
N ASP A 77 -27.11 12.21 4.95
CA ASP A 77 -27.62 13.58 5.09
C ASP A 77 -27.63 14.26 3.71
N PRO A 78 -28.81 14.40 3.08
CA PRO A 78 -28.91 15.02 1.76
C PRO A 78 -28.54 16.51 1.77
N LEU A 79 -28.74 17.19 2.91
CA LEU A 79 -28.41 18.61 3.06
C LEU A 79 -26.89 18.80 3.12
N HIS A 80 -26.19 17.92 3.84
CA HIS A 80 -24.73 17.95 3.86
C HIS A 80 -24.13 17.69 2.47
N LYS A 81 -24.69 16.74 1.70
CA LYS A 81 -24.29 16.49 0.31
C LYS A 81 -24.41 17.77 -0.53
N GLU A 82 -25.56 18.43 -0.48
CA GLU A 82 -25.81 19.65 -1.25
C GLU A 82 -24.86 20.79 -0.84
N LEU A 83 -24.58 20.94 0.46
CA LEU A 83 -23.61 21.91 0.97
C LEU A 83 -22.20 21.66 0.42
N VAL A 84 -21.74 20.41 0.45
CA VAL A 84 -20.42 20.04 -0.09
C VAL A 84 -20.36 20.25 -1.60
N GLU A 85 -21.38 19.82 -2.35
CA GLU A 85 -21.44 20.03 -3.79
C GLU A 85 -21.40 21.52 -4.17
N ASN A 86 -22.09 22.36 -3.41
CA ASN A 86 -22.09 23.80 -3.64
C ASN A 86 -20.74 24.43 -3.28
N SER A 87 -20.12 24.02 -2.17
CA SER A 87 -18.79 24.48 -1.76
C SER A 87 -17.71 24.11 -2.80
N VAL A 88 -17.74 22.89 -3.35
CA VAL A 88 -16.83 22.47 -4.42
C VAL A 88 -17.07 23.29 -5.70
N LYS A 89 -18.33 23.50 -6.09
CA LYS A 89 -18.66 24.34 -7.26
C LYS A 89 -18.21 25.79 -7.07
N GLU A 90 -18.25 26.31 -5.86
CA GLU A 90 -17.79 27.66 -5.54
C GLU A 90 -16.27 27.75 -5.58
N TYR A 91 -15.56 26.80 -4.95
CA TYR A 91 -14.11 26.68 -5.01
C TYR A 91 -13.58 26.59 -6.44
N LEU A 92 -14.22 25.80 -7.31
CA LEU A 92 -13.84 25.68 -8.71
C LEU A 92 -14.13 26.95 -9.56
N LYS A 93 -14.96 27.87 -9.05
CA LYS A 93 -15.28 29.13 -9.74
C LYS A 93 -14.35 30.28 -9.33
N THR A 94 -13.74 30.18 -8.16
CA THR A 94 -12.71 31.11 -7.72
C THR A 94 -11.36 30.61 -8.23
N PRO A 95 -10.77 31.20 -9.29
CA PRO A 95 -9.35 31.02 -9.50
C PRO A 95 -8.65 31.51 -8.23
N ASP A 96 -7.78 30.70 -7.64
CA ASP A 96 -6.95 31.12 -6.52
C ASP A 96 -6.09 32.31 -6.98
N VAL A 97 -6.52 33.54 -6.69
CA VAL A 97 -5.76 34.78 -6.98
C VAL A 97 -4.82 35.13 -5.81
N ASP A 98 -4.74 34.32 -4.75
CA ASP A 98 -3.96 34.66 -3.56
C ASP A 98 -3.08 33.52 -3.04
N HIS A 99 -2.31 32.93 -3.94
CA HIS A 99 -1.03 32.37 -3.57
C HIS A 99 0.02 32.90 -4.53
N ASP A 100 0.93 33.69 -3.97
CA ASP A 100 2.19 34.09 -4.56
C ASP A 100 3.05 32.85 -4.87
N TYR A 101 2.67 32.08 -5.89
CA TYR A 101 3.48 31.04 -6.50
C TYR A 101 4.38 31.70 -7.57
N THR A 102 5.19 32.68 -7.17
CA THR A 102 6.28 33.19 -8.03
C THR A 102 7.57 32.36 -7.93
N GLU A 103 7.55 31.22 -7.26
CA GLU A 103 8.57 30.15 -7.34
C GLU A 103 7.80 28.84 -7.51
N ILE A 104 7.59 28.29 -8.70
CA ILE A 104 8.54 27.52 -9.51
C ILE A 104 7.86 27.42 -10.88
N ALA A 105 8.13 28.38 -11.77
CA ALA A 105 7.73 28.30 -13.18
C ALA A 105 8.72 27.42 -13.96
N TYR A 106 9.03 26.23 -13.45
CA TYR A 106 9.58 25.19 -14.30
C TYR A 106 8.37 24.54 -14.96
N GLU A 107 8.26 24.65 -16.29
CA GLU A 107 7.36 23.81 -17.05
C GLU A 107 7.67 22.37 -16.67
N THR A 108 6.76 21.74 -15.92
CA THR A 108 6.96 20.37 -15.45
C THR A 108 7.07 19.48 -16.68
N ASN A 109 8.29 19.07 -17.03
CA ASN A 109 8.51 18.24 -18.20
C ASN A 109 7.97 16.85 -17.89
N THR A 110 6.92 16.45 -18.60
CA THR A 110 6.31 15.12 -18.44
C THR A 110 7.32 13.99 -18.61
N THR A 111 8.35 14.18 -19.42
CA THR A 111 9.44 13.22 -19.61
C THR A 111 10.29 13.03 -18.34
N GLU A 112 10.56 14.12 -17.63
CA GLU A 112 11.35 14.09 -16.39
C GLU A 112 10.55 13.41 -15.27
N LEU A 113 9.24 13.69 -15.19
CA LEU A 113 8.34 13.00 -14.27
C LEU A 113 8.26 11.49 -14.55
N ASP A 114 8.17 11.07 -15.81
CA ASP A 114 8.16 9.66 -16.19
C ASP A 114 9.47 8.95 -15.80
N GLN A 115 10.62 9.62 -15.98
CA GLN A 115 11.92 9.11 -15.52
C GLN A 115 11.95 8.94 -14.00
N ILE A 116 11.53 9.97 -13.26
CA ILE A 116 11.50 9.92 -11.79
C ILE A 116 10.59 8.78 -11.30
N ILE A 117 9.39 8.66 -11.88
CA ILE A 117 8.43 7.63 -11.47
C ILE A 117 8.97 6.23 -11.76
N THR A 118 9.59 6.01 -12.92
CA THR A 118 10.14 4.69 -13.28
C THR A 118 11.32 4.27 -12.39
N GLU A 119 12.13 5.22 -11.93
CA GLU A 119 13.31 4.99 -11.07
C GLU A 119 13.00 4.71 -9.60
N LEU A 120 11.76 4.93 -9.13
CA LEU A 120 11.41 4.71 -7.71
C LEU A 120 11.72 3.28 -7.24
N PRO A 121 12.20 3.04 -6.01
CA PRO A 121 12.56 1.69 -5.57
C PRO A 121 11.33 0.82 -5.26
N ASN A 122 11.28 -0.41 -5.75
CA ASN A 122 10.18 -1.33 -5.42
C ASN A 122 10.34 -1.96 -4.01
N ASN A 123 9.26 -2.51 -3.48
CA ASN A 123 9.16 -3.21 -2.19
C ASN A 123 9.48 -2.35 -0.96
N LYS A 124 9.30 -1.03 -1.06
CA LYS A 124 9.38 -0.14 0.10
C LYS A 124 8.06 -0.16 0.88
N THR A 125 8.16 0.03 2.19
CA THR A 125 6.99 0.19 3.06
C THR A 125 6.32 1.51 2.74
N ALA A 126 4.99 1.53 2.74
CA ALA A 126 4.24 2.77 2.61
C ALA A 126 4.47 3.68 3.82
N SER A 127 4.22 4.98 3.63
CA SER A 127 4.15 5.95 4.72
C SER A 127 2.78 5.88 5.41
N LEU A 128 2.46 6.88 6.22
CA LEU A 128 1.18 7.03 6.94
C LEU A 128 -0.05 7.04 6.03
N ASP A 129 0.13 7.38 4.76
CA ASP A 129 -0.90 7.42 3.71
C ASP A 129 -1.17 6.05 3.06
N ASN A 130 -0.39 5.02 3.42
CA ASN A 130 -0.45 3.68 2.81
C ASN A 130 -0.21 3.65 1.29
N ILE A 131 0.35 4.72 0.70
CA ILE A 131 0.73 4.77 -0.71
C ILE A 131 2.15 4.23 -0.86
N THR A 132 2.33 3.33 -1.82
CA THR A 132 3.65 2.76 -2.16
C THR A 132 4.06 3.22 -3.55
N TYR A 133 5.35 3.14 -3.87
CA TYR A 133 5.84 3.55 -5.18
C TYR A 133 5.23 2.75 -6.35
N GLU A 134 4.81 1.52 -6.11
CA GLU A 134 4.07 0.71 -7.08
C GLU A 134 2.71 1.33 -7.45
N HIS A 135 2.06 2.06 -6.53
CA HIS A 135 0.84 2.80 -6.83
C HIS A 135 1.10 3.96 -7.79
N LEU A 136 2.28 4.58 -7.75
CA LEU A 136 2.65 5.66 -8.68
C LEU A 136 3.08 5.10 -10.03
N LYS A 137 3.88 4.03 -10.03
CA LYS A 137 4.38 3.39 -11.25
C LYS A 137 3.30 2.71 -12.09
N TYR A 138 2.30 2.13 -11.42
CA TYR A 138 1.31 1.27 -12.07
C TYR A 138 -0.13 1.75 -11.89
N GLY A 139 -0.39 2.80 -11.10
CA GLY A 139 -1.74 3.27 -10.75
C GLY A 139 -2.39 4.21 -11.77
N GLY A 140 -2.00 4.16 -13.04
CA GLY A 140 -2.58 4.94 -14.13
C GLY A 140 -3.34 4.09 -15.15
N PRO A 141 -4.12 4.71 -16.05
CA PRO A 141 -4.74 4.00 -17.16
C PRO A 141 -3.64 3.42 -18.06
N THR A 142 -3.60 2.09 -18.17
CA THR A 142 -2.85 1.41 -19.22
C THR A 142 -3.53 1.79 -20.54
N LEU A 143 -2.98 2.79 -21.24
CA LEU A 143 -3.40 3.08 -22.60
C LEU A 143 -2.92 1.93 -23.49
N THR A 144 -3.90 1.20 -24.01
CA THR A 144 -3.89 0.15 -25.06
C THR A 144 -3.25 -1.19 -24.73
#